data_AF-A0A7K3DI69-F1
#
_entry.id   AF-A0A7K3DI69-F1
#
_cell.length_a   1.000
_cell.length_b   1.000
_cell.length_c   1.000
_cell.angle_alpha   90.00
_cell.angle_beta   90.00
_cell.angle_gamma   90.00
#
_symmetry.space_group_name_H-M   'P 1'
#
loop_
_entity.id
_entity.type
_entity.pdbx_description
1 polymer ?
#
loop_
_entity_poly.entity_id
_entity_poly.type
_entity_poly.pdbx_seq_one_letter_code
_entity_poly.pdbx_strand_id
1 'polypeptide(L)'
;MEAVVLILVLIFVAFLALGAYATVKAVGAAKRGVDRKVEQARRAVEDTTLRARTFAQPGTASELARLRLELRGSMRATQDALRAAVGDDPTLKESLGLFERLSAHGHELDADLKRLESEPDKAHVASLLPGLRTRTGQITASADALRHAARDRASHFA
;
A
#
# COMPACT_ATOMS: atom_id res chain seq x y z
N MET A 1 40.74 33.98 0.59
CA MET A 1 39.88 33.25 1.55
C MET A 1 38.48 33.04 0.99
N GLU A 2 37.81 34.08 0.48
CA GLU A 2 36.43 33.99 -0.04
C GLU A 2 36.25 33.04 -1.24
N ALA A 3 37.17 33.08 -2.22
CA ALA A 3 37.08 32.21 -3.40
C ALA A 3 37.14 30.71 -3.06
N VAL A 4 37.94 30.33 -2.04
CA VAL A 4 38.06 28.95 -1.58
C VAL A 4 36.78 28.49 -0.91
N VAL A 5 36.14 29.36 -0.11
CA VAL A 5 34.85 29.08 0.53
C VAL A 5 33.75 28.93 -0.52
N LEU A 6 33.72 29.78 -1.55
CA LEU A 6 32.76 29.69 -2.65
C LEU A 6 32.88 28.37 -3.43
N ILE A 7 34.10 27.95 -3.74
CA ILE A 7 34.35 26.68 -4.43
C ILE A 7 33.87 25.49 -3.57
N LEU A 8 34.14 25.52 -2.26
CA LEU A 8 33.68 24.46 -1.34
C LEU A 8 32.16 24.41 -1.22
N VAL A 9 31.48 25.56 -1.16
CA VAL A 9 30.02 25.62 -1.14
C VAL A 9 29.42 25.08 -2.43
N LEU A 10 29.98 25.44 -3.59
CA LEU A 10 29.50 24.93 -4.88
C LEU A 10 29.67 23.41 -5.00
N ILE A 11 30.80 22.86 -4.55
CA ILE A 11 31.02 21.40 -4.53
C ILE A 11 30.03 20.72 -3.57
N PHE A 12 29.79 21.29 -2.40
CA PHE A 12 28.84 20.75 -1.42
C PHE A 12 27.40 20.76 -1.95
N VAL A 13 26.98 21.86 -2.58
CA VAL A 13 25.65 21.96 -3.21
C VAL A 13 25.52 20.99 -4.38
N ALA A 14 26.57 20.80 -5.19
CA ALA A 14 26.59 19.81 -6.26
C ALA A 14 26.48 18.37 -5.70
N PHE A 15 27.16 18.08 -4.61
CA PHE A 15 27.05 16.79 -3.91
C PHE A 15 25.66 16.56 -3.30
N LEU A 16 25.04 17.60 -2.72
CA LEU A 16 23.68 17.52 -2.21
C LEU A 16 22.66 17.32 -3.34
N ALA A 17 22.83 17.97 -4.48
CA ALA A 17 21.98 17.77 -5.66
C ALA A 17 22.10 16.34 -6.22
N LEU A 18 23.33 15.80 -6.31
CA LEU A 18 23.59 14.42 -6.75
C LEU A 18 23.09 13.36 -5.73
N GLY A 19 23.28 13.60 -4.44
CA GLY A 19 22.80 12.75 -3.35
C GLY A 19 21.28 12.74 -3.23
N ALA A 20 20.64 13.90 -3.43
CA ALA A 20 19.19 14.02 -3.53
C ALA A 20 18.66 13.23 -4.72
N TYR A 21 19.28 13.35 -5.90
CA TYR A 21 18.86 12.59 -7.10
C TYR A 21 18.99 11.07 -6.94
N ALA A 22 20.02 10.60 -6.22
CA ALA A 22 20.20 9.19 -5.90
C ALA A 22 19.15 8.64 -4.90
N THR A 23 18.73 9.46 -3.93
CA THR A 23 17.77 9.05 -2.89
C THR A 23 16.33 8.98 -3.41
N VAL A 24 15.89 9.89 -4.28
CA VAL A 24 14.58 9.76 -4.95
C VAL A 24 14.51 8.54 -5.87
N LYS A 25 15.62 8.18 -6.53
CA LYS A 25 15.67 7.02 -7.44
C LYS A 25 15.80 5.68 -6.71
N ALA A 26 16.44 5.64 -5.55
CA ALA A 26 16.52 4.45 -4.70
C ALA A 26 15.18 4.13 -4.01
N VAL A 27 14.42 5.15 -3.59
CA VAL A 27 13.07 4.97 -3.04
C VAL A 27 12.07 4.57 -4.13
N GLY A 28 12.24 5.08 -5.35
CA GLY A 28 11.47 4.64 -6.52
C GLY A 28 11.74 3.18 -6.91
N ALA A 29 12.97 2.68 -6.72
CA ALA A 29 13.35 1.30 -7.03
C ALA A 29 12.95 0.32 -5.91
N ALA A 30 12.94 0.72 -4.65
CA ALA A 30 12.42 -0.10 -3.55
C ALA A 30 10.91 -0.38 -3.71
N LYS A 31 10.16 0.51 -4.38
CA LYS A 31 8.77 0.25 -4.77
C LYS A 31 8.61 -0.70 -5.97
N ARG A 32 9.65 -0.93 -6.78
CA ARG A 32 9.64 -1.88 -7.91
C ARG A 32 9.88 -3.35 -7.51
N GLY A 33 10.13 -3.60 -6.22
CA GLY A 33 10.32 -4.96 -5.68
C GLY A 33 9.04 -5.70 -5.34
N VAL A 34 7.90 -5.00 -5.23
CA VAL A 34 6.61 -5.60 -4.80
C VAL A 34 5.73 -6.01 -5.99
N ASP A 35 5.88 -5.34 -7.14
CA ASP A 35 5.11 -5.62 -8.36
C ASP A 35 5.39 -7.01 -8.96
N ARG A 36 6.42 -7.73 -8.47
CA ARG A 36 6.75 -9.10 -8.91
C ARG A 36 6.33 -10.22 -7.95
N LYS A 37 5.63 -9.93 -6.85
CA LYS A 37 5.19 -10.96 -5.88
C LYS A 37 3.68 -10.96 -5.59
N VAL A 38 2.85 -10.42 -6.48
CA VAL A 38 1.38 -10.56 -6.37
C VAL A 38 0.82 -11.61 -7.33
N GLU A 39 1.46 -11.83 -8.48
CA GLU A 39 1.08 -12.91 -9.42
C GLU A 39 1.56 -14.31 -8.98
N GLN A 40 2.40 -14.44 -7.95
CA GLN A 40 2.85 -15.75 -7.43
C GLN A 40 1.95 -16.34 -6.33
N ALA A 41 0.93 -15.61 -5.84
CA ALA A 41 0.03 -16.14 -4.81
C ALA A 41 -1.17 -16.92 -5.37
N ARG A 42 -1.30 -17.04 -6.70
CA ARG A 42 -2.34 -17.84 -7.37
C ARG A 42 -2.00 -19.33 -7.52
N ARG A 43 -0.84 -19.82 -7.06
CA ARG A 43 -0.46 -21.25 -7.16
C ARG A 43 0.19 -21.85 -5.92
N ALA A 44 -0.25 -21.46 -4.72
CA ALA A 44 0.26 -22.06 -3.48
C ALA A 44 -0.83 -22.44 -2.45
N VAL A 45 -2.11 -22.52 -2.86
CA VAL A 45 -3.21 -22.77 -1.90
C VAL A 45 -4.15 -23.89 -2.33
N GLU A 46 -3.87 -24.61 -3.42
CA GLU A 46 -4.68 -25.79 -3.78
C GLU A 46 -4.11 -27.12 -3.29
N ASP A 47 -2.88 -27.19 -2.76
CA ASP A 47 -2.29 -28.50 -2.39
C ASP A 47 -1.54 -28.57 -1.05
N THR A 48 -1.74 -27.60 -0.16
CA THR A 48 -1.16 -27.66 1.22
C THR A 48 -2.21 -27.79 2.31
N THR A 49 -3.43 -28.17 1.95
CA THR A 49 -4.53 -28.43 2.89
C THR A 49 -4.36 -29.77 3.63
N LEU A 50 -3.34 -30.58 3.32
CA LEU A 50 -3.21 -31.94 3.87
C LEU A 50 -1.90 -32.26 4.62
N ARG A 51 -0.93 -31.34 4.81
CA ARG A 51 0.36 -31.76 5.41
C ARG A 51 1.08 -30.86 6.41
N ALA A 52 0.38 -30.00 7.15
CA ALA A 52 1.04 -29.32 8.28
C ALA A 52 0.10 -28.85 9.41
N ARG A 53 -0.68 -29.78 9.99
CA ARG A 53 -0.66 -29.88 11.47
C ARG A 53 0.83 -30.13 11.79
N THR A 54 1.54 -29.42 12.66
CA THR A 54 1.45 -29.74 14.08
C THR A 54 1.98 -28.64 15.02
N PHE A 55 2.80 -27.63 14.65
CA PHE A 55 3.43 -26.81 15.71
C PHE A 55 3.72 -25.31 15.46
N ALA A 56 3.25 -24.69 14.37
CA ALA A 56 3.53 -23.26 14.12
C ALA A 56 2.46 -22.58 13.26
N GLN A 57 1.17 -22.78 13.57
CA GLN A 57 0.08 -22.25 12.74
C GLN A 57 -0.10 -20.72 12.96
N PRO A 58 0.19 -19.86 11.97
CA PRO A 58 -0.44 -18.56 11.90
C PRO A 58 -1.97 -18.79 11.82
N GLY A 59 -2.68 -18.63 12.94
CA GLY A 59 -4.11 -18.94 13.04
C GLY A 59 -5.00 -17.99 12.24
N THR A 60 -6.30 -18.25 12.15
CA THR A 60 -7.30 -17.39 11.48
C THR A 60 -7.19 -15.90 11.87
N ALA A 61 -6.80 -15.61 13.12
CA ALA A 61 -6.52 -14.27 13.61
C ALA A 61 -5.35 -13.57 12.87
N SER A 62 -4.30 -14.32 12.52
CA SER A 62 -3.17 -13.78 11.76
C SER A 62 -3.51 -13.46 10.30
N GLU A 63 -4.41 -14.26 9.69
CA GLU A 63 -4.92 -13.94 8.35
C GLU A 63 -5.78 -12.67 8.37
N LEU A 64 -6.64 -12.51 9.37
CA LEU A 64 -7.39 -11.27 9.56
C LEU A 64 -6.46 -10.07 9.78
N ALA A 65 -5.45 -10.21 10.64
CA ALA A 65 -4.46 -9.16 10.87
C ALA A 65 -3.70 -8.78 9.58
N ARG A 66 -3.40 -9.76 8.72
CA ARG A 66 -2.79 -9.53 7.41
C ARG A 66 -3.71 -8.75 6.47
N LEU A 67 -4.99 -9.14 6.36
CA LEU A 67 -5.97 -8.42 5.55
C LEU A 67 -6.13 -6.96 6.01
N ARG A 68 -6.16 -6.72 7.32
CA ARG A 68 -6.19 -5.38 7.90
C ARG A 68 -4.97 -4.56 7.54
N LEU A 69 -3.78 -5.16 7.65
CA LEU A 69 -2.52 -4.49 7.28
C LEU A 69 -2.50 -4.12 5.80
N GLU A 70 -2.95 -5.02 4.92
CA GLU A 70 -3.04 -4.78 3.48
C GLU A 70 -4.01 -3.65 3.15
N LEU A 71 -5.22 -3.69 3.70
CA LEU A 71 -6.25 -2.67 3.52
C LEU A 71 -5.75 -1.29 3.97
N ARG A 72 -5.21 -1.21 5.19
CA ARG A 72 -4.68 0.04 5.75
C ARG A 72 -3.49 0.56 4.94
N GLY A 73 -2.62 -0.34 4.48
CA GLY A 73 -1.47 0.00 3.63
C GLY A 73 -1.89 0.60 2.29
N SER A 74 -2.84 -0.04 1.60
CA SER A 74 -3.37 0.45 0.32
C SER A 74 -4.06 1.80 0.47
N MET A 75 -4.93 1.95 1.49
CA MET A 75 -5.62 3.22 1.76
C MET A 75 -4.65 4.36 2.05
N ARG A 76 -3.68 4.15 2.95
CA ARG A 76 -2.69 5.17 3.29
C ARG A 76 -1.84 5.56 2.09
N ALA A 77 -1.35 4.57 1.34
CA ALA A 77 -0.54 4.82 0.15
C ALA A 77 -1.30 5.58 -0.95
N THR A 78 -2.62 5.38 -1.05
CA THR A 78 -3.49 6.09 -2.00
C THR A 78 -3.76 7.52 -1.55
N GLN A 79 -4.06 7.72 -0.26
CA GLN A 79 -4.24 9.04 0.34
C GLN A 79 -2.98 9.91 0.16
N ASP A 80 -1.80 9.36 0.44
CA ASP A 80 -0.54 10.07 0.29
C ASP A 80 -0.28 10.47 -1.17
N ALA A 81 -0.60 9.58 -2.12
CA ALA A 81 -0.44 9.85 -3.56
C ALA A 81 -1.42 10.94 -4.04
N LEU A 82 -2.69 10.88 -3.64
CA LEU A 82 -3.69 11.87 -4.02
C LEU A 82 -3.39 13.25 -3.41
N ARG A 83 -2.98 13.31 -2.13
CA ARG A 83 -2.63 14.58 -1.48
C ARG A 83 -1.40 15.25 -2.10
N ALA A 84 -0.40 14.46 -2.48
CA ALA A 84 0.76 14.99 -3.18
C ALA A 84 0.39 15.61 -4.53
N ALA A 85 -0.48 14.94 -5.30
CA ALA A 85 -0.84 15.37 -6.65
C ALA A 85 -1.95 16.43 -6.73
N VAL A 86 -2.79 16.58 -5.69
CA VAL A 86 -3.86 17.61 -5.65
C VAL A 86 -3.32 19.05 -5.64
N GLY A 87 -2.09 19.27 -5.15
CA GLY A 87 -1.44 20.58 -5.22
C GLY A 87 -1.15 21.01 -6.66
N ASP A 88 -0.89 20.04 -7.54
CA ASP A 88 -0.48 20.27 -8.92
C ASP A 88 -1.67 20.27 -9.90
N ASP A 89 -2.76 19.53 -9.59
CA ASP A 89 -3.93 19.44 -10.47
C ASP A 89 -5.29 19.52 -9.74
N PRO A 90 -6.10 20.57 -10.01
CA PRO A 90 -7.47 20.70 -9.49
C PRO A 90 -8.43 19.58 -9.90
N THR A 91 -8.20 18.88 -11.02
CA THR A 91 -9.06 17.78 -11.50
C THR A 91 -8.98 16.55 -10.58
N LEU A 92 -7.88 16.39 -9.83
CA LEU A 92 -7.74 15.32 -8.84
C LEU A 92 -8.61 15.51 -7.59
N LYS A 93 -9.27 16.67 -7.43
CA LYS A 93 -10.26 16.88 -6.36
C LYS A 93 -11.45 15.92 -6.47
N GLU A 94 -11.86 15.56 -7.68
CA GLU A 94 -12.93 14.60 -7.88
C GLU A 94 -12.50 13.18 -7.48
N SER A 95 -11.30 12.77 -7.90
CA SER A 95 -10.67 11.51 -7.48
C SER A 95 -10.49 11.43 -5.96
N LEU A 96 -10.17 12.55 -5.30
CA LEU A 96 -10.10 12.63 -3.85
C LEU A 96 -11.47 12.42 -3.21
N GLY A 97 -12.54 13.04 -3.72
CA GLY A 97 -13.90 12.80 -3.23
C GLY A 97 -14.41 11.37 -3.48
N LEU A 98 -13.95 10.71 -4.55
CA LEU A 98 -14.17 9.28 -4.76
C LEU A 98 -13.41 8.44 -3.73
N PHE A 99 -12.15 8.78 -3.46
CA PHE A 99 -11.34 8.09 -2.45
C PHE A 99 -11.93 8.25 -1.04
N GLU A 100 -12.45 9.41 -0.67
CA GLU A 100 -13.10 9.62 0.63
C GLU A 100 -14.28 8.66 0.83
N ARG A 101 -15.16 8.52 -0.17
CA ARG A 101 -16.26 7.54 -0.14
C ARG A 101 -15.74 6.10 -0.05
N LEU A 102 -14.71 5.75 -0.80
CA LEU A 102 -14.08 4.42 -0.74
C LEU A 102 -13.46 4.14 0.63
N SER A 103 -12.79 5.13 1.22
CA SER A 103 -12.12 5.01 2.52
C SER A 103 -13.12 4.81 3.67
N ALA A 104 -14.31 5.38 3.58
CA ALA A 104 -15.39 5.11 4.52
C ALA A 104 -15.75 3.61 4.51
N HIS A 105 -15.93 3.02 3.32
CA HIS A 105 -16.17 1.58 3.18
C HIS A 105 -14.97 0.72 3.62
N GLY A 106 -13.74 1.19 3.37
CA GLY A 106 -12.53 0.54 3.87
C GLY A 106 -12.45 0.55 5.41
N HIS A 107 -12.86 1.64 6.06
CA HIS A 107 -12.89 1.72 7.52
C HIS A 107 -13.97 0.85 8.15
N GLU A 108 -15.14 0.76 7.52
CA GLU A 108 -16.19 -0.18 7.92
C GLU A 108 -15.68 -1.63 7.86
N LEU A 109 -15.02 -2.01 6.75
CA LEU A 109 -14.43 -3.33 6.61
C LEU A 109 -13.31 -3.60 7.64
N ASP A 110 -12.44 -2.63 7.93
CA ASP A 110 -11.42 -2.81 8.99
C ASP A 110 -12.05 -3.02 10.37
N ALA A 111 -13.14 -2.31 10.67
CA ALA A 111 -13.87 -2.48 11.92
C ALA A 111 -14.51 -3.88 12.02
N ASP A 112 -15.07 -4.39 10.92
CA ASP A 112 -15.59 -5.75 10.85
C ASP A 112 -14.48 -6.81 11.02
N LEU A 113 -13.34 -6.63 10.34
CA LEU A 113 -12.18 -7.50 10.49
C LEU A 113 -11.66 -7.50 11.93
N LYS A 114 -11.61 -6.34 12.58
CA LYS A 114 -11.22 -6.20 13.99
C LYS A 114 -12.18 -6.91 14.94
N ARG A 115 -13.49 -6.87 14.65
CA ARG A 115 -14.52 -7.56 15.44
C ARG A 115 -14.34 -9.08 15.34
N LEU A 116 -14.14 -9.58 14.13
CA LEU A 116 -13.91 -11.01 13.86
C LEU A 116 -12.60 -11.53 14.45
N GLU A 117 -11.59 -10.67 14.63
CA GLU A 117 -10.34 -11.03 15.31
C GLU A 117 -10.59 -11.46 16.77
N SER A 118 -11.56 -10.81 17.43
CA SER A 118 -11.94 -11.04 18.82
C SER A 118 -12.94 -12.21 19.00
N GLU A 119 -13.47 -12.76 17.90
CA GLU A 119 -14.47 -13.84 17.93
C GLU A 119 -13.85 -15.15 18.46
N PRO A 120 -14.39 -15.75 19.53
CA PRO A 120 -13.91 -17.04 20.05
C PRO A 120 -14.12 -18.21 19.09
N ASP A 121 -15.18 -18.21 18.27
CA ASP A 121 -15.42 -19.28 17.29
C ASP A 121 -14.53 -19.13 16.05
N LYS A 122 -13.34 -19.74 16.11
CA LYS A 122 -12.36 -19.71 15.02
C LYS A 122 -12.82 -20.50 13.78
N ALA A 123 -13.73 -21.47 13.93
CA ALA A 123 -14.26 -22.23 12.79
C ALA A 123 -15.26 -21.39 11.99
N HIS A 124 -16.11 -20.63 12.69
CA HIS A 124 -17.00 -19.66 12.07
C HIS A 124 -16.21 -18.59 11.31
N VAL A 125 -15.19 -17.99 11.93
CA VAL A 125 -14.30 -17.02 11.28
C VAL A 125 -13.62 -17.61 10.04
N ALA A 126 -13.17 -18.87 10.10
CA ALA A 126 -12.55 -19.55 8.97
C ALA A 126 -13.49 -19.69 7.76
N SER A 127 -14.79 -19.89 8.00
CA SER A 127 -15.78 -19.99 6.92
C SER A 127 -16.03 -18.65 6.21
N LEU A 128 -15.86 -17.53 6.92
CA LEU A 128 -16.07 -16.17 6.38
C LEU A 128 -14.83 -15.59 5.69
N LEU A 129 -13.63 -16.10 6.00
CA LEU A 129 -12.34 -15.62 5.49
C LEU A 129 -12.29 -15.46 3.95
N PRO A 130 -12.75 -16.42 3.12
CA PRO A 130 -12.74 -16.26 1.67
C PRO A 130 -13.56 -15.05 1.19
N GLY A 131 -14.73 -14.81 1.81
CA GLY A 131 -15.58 -13.67 1.48
C GLY A 131 -14.92 -12.33 1.86
N LEU A 132 -14.31 -12.27 3.04
CA LEU A 132 -13.56 -11.10 3.52
C LEU A 132 -12.36 -10.79 2.63
N ARG A 133 -11.64 -11.82 2.17
CA ARG A 133 -10.51 -11.69 1.25
C ARG A 133 -10.96 -11.08 -0.08
N THR A 134 -12.06 -11.56 -0.65
CA THR A 134 -12.61 -11.01 -1.90
C THR A 134 -13.02 -9.55 -1.75
N ARG A 135 -13.73 -9.19 -0.67
CA ARG A 135 -14.15 -7.80 -0.40
C ARG A 135 -12.94 -6.89 -0.19
N THR A 136 -11.96 -7.33 0.59
CA THR A 136 -10.71 -6.59 0.81
C THR A 136 -9.99 -6.36 -0.52
N GLY A 137 -9.86 -7.40 -1.34
CA GLY A 137 -9.21 -7.33 -2.65
C GLY A 137 -9.90 -6.37 -3.62
N GLN A 138 -11.24 -6.31 -3.64
CA GLN A 138 -11.97 -5.34 -4.46
C GLN A 138 -11.67 -3.90 -4.04
N ILE A 139 -11.70 -3.63 -2.72
CA ILE A 139 -11.42 -2.30 -2.18
C ILE A 139 -9.96 -1.88 -2.43
N THR A 140 -9.00 -2.77 -2.20
CA THR A 140 -7.58 -2.48 -2.44
C THR A 140 -7.28 -2.29 -3.93
N ALA A 141 -7.93 -3.05 -4.82
CA ALA A 141 -7.81 -2.86 -6.26
C ALA A 141 -8.35 -1.49 -6.71
N SER A 142 -9.51 -1.06 -6.20
CA SER A 142 -10.05 0.27 -6.49
C SER A 142 -9.14 1.39 -5.97
N ALA A 143 -8.59 1.24 -4.76
CA ALA A 143 -7.64 2.20 -4.20
C ALA A 143 -6.35 2.26 -5.03
N ASP A 144 -5.83 1.11 -5.46
CA ASP A 144 -4.64 1.03 -6.29
C ASP A 144 -4.84 1.66 -7.68
N ALA A 145 -6.04 1.55 -8.27
CA ALA A 145 -6.39 2.24 -9.51
C ALA A 145 -6.35 3.77 -9.34
N LEU A 146 -6.94 4.30 -8.26
CA LEU A 146 -6.88 5.74 -7.93
C LEU A 146 -5.44 6.21 -7.71
N ARG A 147 -4.63 5.40 -7.01
CA ARG A 147 -3.21 5.67 -6.78
C ARG A 147 -2.42 5.69 -8.10
N HIS A 148 -2.73 4.80 -9.04
CA HIS A 148 -2.08 4.78 -10.34
C HIS A 148 -2.40 6.04 -11.14
N ALA A 149 -3.68 6.45 -11.18
CA ALA A 149 -4.11 7.68 -11.84
C ALA A 149 -3.43 8.93 -11.25
N ALA A 150 -3.30 9.01 -9.92
CA ALA A 150 -2.61 10.12 -9.25
C ALA A 150 -1.12 10.18 -9.62
N ARG A 151 -0.45 9.02 -9.70
CA ARG A 151 0.97 8.94 -10.06
C ARG A 151 1.22 9.27 -11.52
N ASP A 152 0.39 8.76 -12.41
CA ASP A 152 0.48 9.03 -13.85
C ASP A 152 0.40 10.54 -14.11
N ARG A 153 -0.53 11.20 -13.41
CA ARG A 153 -0.64 12.66 -13.45
C ARG A 153 0.61 13.35 -12.91
N ALA A 154 1.10 12.97 -11.73
CA ALA A 154 2.32 13.56 -11.16
C ALA A 154 3.54 13.41 -12.08
N SER A 155 3.65 12.31 -12.84
CA SER A 155 4.73 12.15 -13.83
C SER A 155 4.56 12.96 -15.12
N HIS A 156 3.34 13.37 -15.46
CA HIS A 156 3.06 14.14 -16.67
C HIS A 156 3.29 15.66 -16.51
N PHE A 157 3.37 16.19 -15.28
CA PHE A 157 3.58 17.62 -14.99
C PHE A 157 4.98 17.96 -14.43
N ALA A 158 5.87 16.98 -14.29
CA ALA A 158 7.25 17.13 -13.85
C ALA A 158 8.23 17.23 -15.02
#